data_AF-A0A0H1BG49-F1
#
_entry.id   AF-A0A0H1BG49-F1
#
_cell.length_a   1.000
_cell.length_b   1.000
_cell.length_c   1.000
_cell.angle_alpha   90.00
_cell.angle_beta   90.00
_cell.angle_gamma   90.00
#
_symmetry.space_group_name_H-M   'P 1'
#
loop_
_entity.id
_entity.type
_entity.pdbx_description
1 polymer ?
#
loop_
_entity_poly.entity_id
_entity_poly.type
_entity_poly.pdbx_seq_one_letter_code
_entity_poly.pdbx_strand_id
1 'polypeptide(L)'
;MVNEVLRYRTGYEVLVAGRYAGARFALMDVNGLMTHIYNNPDEYLAAPANVTGYNNHCNLDMSECQRLENPESFMWFDYSHPSQRTEQIIGEQFLDVVRGESKWAMYFGG
;
A
#
# COMPACT_ATOMS: atom_id res chain seq x y z
N MET A 1 7.80 13.00 -5.42
CA MET A 1 9.18 13.05 -5.95
C MET A 1 9.90 11.70 -5.86
N VAL A 2 9.74 10.90 -4.79
CA VAL A 2 10.44 9.60 -4.64
C VAL A 2 9.99 8.53 -5.66
N ASN A 3 8.68 8.40 -5.93
CA ASN A 3 8.17 7.39 -6.87
C ASN A 3 8.78 7.50 -8.28
N GLU A 4 8.89 8.72 -8.81
CA GLU A 4 9.52 8.97 -10.12
C GLU A 4 11.01 8.61 -10.10
N VAL A 5 11.75 8.96 -9.04
CA VAL A 5 13.16 8.59 -8.91
C VAL A 5 13.33 7.07 -8.89
N LEU A 6 12.48 6.34 -8.16
CA LEU A 6 12.51 4.88 -8.12
C LEU A 6 12.17 4.27 -9.49
N ARG A 7 11.18 4.82 -10.20
CA ARG A 7 10.83 4.39 -11.56
C ARG A 7 12.01 4.49 -12.51
N TYR A 8 12.63 5.67 -12.61
CA TYR A 8 13.72 5.89 -13.55
C TYR A 8 14.98 5.11 -13.17
N ARG A 9 15.32 5.08 -11.87
CA ARG A 9 16.50 4.35 -11.39
C ARG A 9 16.36 2.85 -11.59
N THR A 10 15.22 2.26 -11.22
CA THR A 10 14.98 0.82 -11.43
C THR A 10 15.00 0.48 -12.91
N GLY A 11 14.34 1.28 -13.75
CA GLY A 11 14.38 1.10 -15.20
C GLY A 11 15.81 1.14 -15.77
N TYR A 12 16.62 2.12 -15.35
CA TYR A 12 18.02 2.22 -15.77
C TYR A 12 18.86 1.01 -15.33
N GLU A 13 18.82 0.66 -14.04
CA GLU A 13 19.66 -0.41 -13.48
C GLU A 13 19.34 -1.79 -14.10
N VAL A 14 18.06 -2.03 -14.40
CA VAL A 14 17.58 -3.31 -14.97
C VAL A 14 17.77 -3.36 -16.49
N LEU A 15 17.29 -2.34 -17.21
CA LEU A 15 17.21 -2.40 -18.68
C LEU A 15 18.45 -1.85 -19.39
N VAL A 16 19.15 -0.87 -18.80
CA VAL A 16 20.26 -0.16 -19.45
C VAL A 16 21.61 -0.62 -18.92
N ALA A 17 21.80 -0.56 -17.60
CA ALA A 17 23.05 -0.99 -16.97
C ALA A 17 23.19 -2.51 -16.94
N GLY A 18 22.10 -3.26 -17.13
CA GLY A 18 22.09 -4.73 -17.12
C GLY A 18 22.59 -5.32 -15.80
N ARG A 19 22.47 -4.58 -14.69
CA ARG A 19 23.06 -4.95 -13.39
C ARG A 19 22.51 -6.27 -12.85
N TYR A 20 21.28 -6.60 -13.22
CA TYR A 20 20.53 -7.76 -12.73
C TYR A 20 20.11 -8.68 -13.88
N ALA A 21 21.08 -9.21 -14.62
CA ALA A 21 20.82 -10.07 -15.78
C ALA A 21 19.94 -11.28 -15.40
N GLY A 22 18.85 -11.48 -16.16
CA GLY A 22 17.89 -12.57 -15.95
C GLY A 22 16.86 -12.35 -14.82
N ALA A 23 16.97 -11.26 -14.06
CA ALA A 23 15.98 -10.92 -13.05
C ALA A 23 14.80 -10.13 -13.65
N ARG A 24 13.63 -10.30 -13.03
CA ARG A 24 12.41 -9.54 -13.32
C ARG A 24 12.04 -8.71 -12.10
N PHE A 25 11.68 -7.45 -12.34
CA PHE A 25 11.33 -6.49 -11.31
C PHE A 25 9.91 -6.00 -11.54
N ALA A 26 9.16 -5.88 -10.43
CA ALA A 26 7.93 -5.12 -10.39
C ALA A 26 8.07 -4.02 -9.33
N LEU A 27 7.80 -2.79 -9.70
CA LEU A 27 7.76 -1.65 -8.79
C LEU A 27 6.30 -1.33 -8.49
N MET A 28 5.83 -1.71 -7.30
CA MET A 28 4.46 -1.47 -6.85
C MET A 28 4.32 -0.07 -6.23
N ASP A 29 3.37 0.71 -6.74
CA ASP A 29 3.02 2.05 -6.24
C ASP A 29 1.99 1.97 -5.10
N VAL A 30 2.47 1.56 -3.92
CA VAL A 30 1.65 1.51 -2.69
C VAL A 30 1.14 2.92 -2.32
N ASN A 31 1.91 3.97 -2.60
CA ASN A 31 1.49 5.34 -2.33
C ASN A 31 0.29 5.74 -3.20
N GLY A 32 0.33 5.45 -4.50
CA GLY A 32 -0.80 5.65 -5.41
C GLY A 32 -2.06 4.91 -4.95
N LEU A 33 -1.92 3.65 -4.55
CA LEU A 33 -3.02 2.85 -3.99
C LEU A 33 -3.59 3.47 -2.72
N MET A 34 -2.75 3.79 -1.74
CA MET A 34 -3.17 4.41 -0.48
C MET A 34 -3.84 5.77 -0.69
N THR A 35 -3.31 6.59 -1.61
CA THR A 35 -3.91 7.88 -1.99
C THR A 35 -5.28 7.69 -2.64
N HIS A 36 -5.47 6.62 -3.41
CA HIS A 36 -6.78 6.32 -4.02
C HIS A 36 -7.80 5.87 -2.98
N ILE A 37 -7.39 5.05 -2.01
CA ILE A 37 -8.24 4.67 -0.86
C ILE A 37 -8.64 5.92 -0.07
N TYR A 38 -7.68 6.80 0.21
CA TYR A 38 -7.93 8.05 0.95
C TYR A 38 -8.98 8.95 0.26
N ASN A 39 -8.90 9.08 -1.06
CA ASN A 39 -9.78 9.96 -1.83
C ASN A 39 -11.14 9.32 -2.20
N ASN A 40 -11.23 7.99 -2.20
CA ASN A 40 -12.45 7.26 -2.59
C ASN A 40 -12.79 6.15 -1.57
N PRO A 41 -12.92 6.48 -0.27
CA PRO A 41 -12.88 5.46 0.79
C PRO A 41 -14.07 4.50 0.78
N ASP A 42 -15.24 4.93 0.30
CA ASP A 42 -16.44 4.11 0.22
C ASP A 42 -16.33 2.96 -0.80
N GLU A 43 -15.35 3.01 -1.72
CA GLU A 43 -15.05 1.88 -2.63
C GLU A 43 -14.31 0.74 -1.94
N TYR A 44 -13.67 1.01 -0.80
CA TYR A 44 -12.69 0.12 -0.17
C TYR A 44 -13.07 -0.32 1.24
N LEU A 45 -13.64 0.59 2.01
CA LEU A 45 -13.86 0.48 3.45
C LEU A 45 -15.36 0.34 3.76
N ALA A 46 -15.67 -0.24 4.91
CA ALA A 46 -17.05 -0.31 5.38
C ALA A 46 -17.58 1.09 5.75
N ALA A 47 -18.89 1.32 5.56
CA ALA A 47 -19.52 2.58 5.93
C ALA A 47 -19.72 2.70 7.46
N PRO A 48 -19.63 3.92 8.05
CA PRO A 48 -19.07 5.12 7.45
C PRO A 48 -17.54 5.04 7.42
N ALA A 49 -16.94 5.25 6.24
CA ALA A 49 -15.51 5.12 6.08
C ALA A 49 -14.72 6.24 6.80
N ASN A 50 -13.57 5.89 7.36
CA ASN A 50 -12.72 6.78 8.14
C ASN A 50 -11.25 6.68 7.71
N VAL A 51 -10.76 7.76 7.11
CA VAL A 51 -9.38 7.86 6.57
C VAL A 51 -8.48 8.80 7.38
N THR A 52 -9.02 9.50 8.38
CA THR A 52 -8.30 10.49 9.19
C THR A 52 -8.05 10.04 10.63
N GLY A 53 -8.91 9.16 11.14
CA GLY A 53 -8.74 8.49 12.42
C GLY A 53 -8.16 7.08 12.25
N TYR A 54 -8.01 6.39 13.37
CA TYR A 54 -7.48 5.03 13.43
C TYR A 54 -8.28 4.21 14.44
N ASN A 55 -8.29 2.88 14.30
CA ASN A 55 -9.20 2.04 15.08
C ASN A 55 -8.64 1.52 16.41
N ASN A 56 -7.32 1.61 16.65
CA ASN A 56 -6.65 1.08 17.82
C ASN A 56 -5.97 2.22 18.61
N HIS A 57 -6.58 2.60 19.73
CA HIS A 57 -6.08 3.66 20.61
C HIS A 57 -5.43 3.05 21.83
N CYS A 58 -4.17 3.41 22.09
CA CYS A 58 -3.46 3.01 23.30
C CYS A 58 -2.98 4.23 24.08
N ASN A 59 -2.77 4.06 25.39
CA ASN A 59 -2.03 5.02 26.20
C ASN A 59 -0.54 5.04 25.81
N LEU A 60 0.21 6.03 26.32
CA LEU A 60 1.59 6.30 25.90
C LEU A 60 2.57 5.13 26.13
N ASP A 61 2.34 4.34 27.16
CA ASP A 61 3.17 3.16 27.48
C ASP A 61 2.63 1.85 26.87
N MET A 62 1.57 1.94 26.07
CA MET A 62 0.92 0.82 25.38
C MET A 62 0.37 -0.28 26.31
N SER A 63 0.17 0.02 27.60
CA SER A 63 -0.37 -0.94 28.58
C SER A 63 -1.89 -1.12 28.47
N GLU A 64 -2.60 -0.07 28.02
CA GLU A 64 -4.05 -0.08 27.87
C GLU A 64 -4.41 0.31 26.44
N CYS A 65 -5.08 -0.58 25.73
CA CYS A 65 -5.51 -0.38 24.35
C CYS A 65 -7.00 -0.67 24.19
N GLN A 66 -7.69 0.20 23.45
CA GLN A 66 -9.07 0.05 23.05
C GLN A 66 -9.16 0.02 21.53
N ARG A 67 -9.86 -1.00 21.01
CA ARG A 67 -10.27 -1.04 19.61
C ARG A 67 -11.67 -0.49 19.45
N LEU A 68 -11.84 0.40 18.49
CA LEU A 68 -13.15 0.90 18.08
C LEU A 68 -13.91 -0.21 17.34
N GLU A 69 -15.24 -0.15 17.41
CA GLU A 69 -16.10 -1.01 16.62
C GLU A 69 -15.96 -0.70 15.12
N ASN A 70 -16.38 -1.64 14.27
CA ASN A 70 -16.30 -1.54 12.81
C ASN A 70 -14.86 -1.28 12.29
N PRO A 71 -13.89 -2.16 12.59
CA PRO A 71 -12.49 -1.96 12.18
C PRO A 71 -12.31 -1.88 10.65
N GLU A 72 -13.22 -2.45 9.88
CA GLU A 72 -13.24 -2.46 8.41
C GLU A 72 -13.54 -1.07 7.81
N SER A 73 -14.05 -0.13 8.60
CA SER A 73 -14.29 1.23 8.13
C SER A 73 -13.05 2.11 8.18
N PHE A 74 -11.97 1.69 8.83
CA PHE A 74 -10.79 2.51 9.03
C PHE A 74 -9.70 2.19 8.02
N MET A 75 -9.05 3.24 7.51
CA MET A 75 -7.82 3.10 6.73
C MET A 75 -6.61 2.78 7.62
N TRP A 76 -6.61 3.28 8.86
CA TRP A 76 -5.47 3.21 9.77
C TRP A 76 -5.77 2.36 11.01
N PHE A 77 -4.78 1.57 11.43
CA PHE A 77 -4.83 0.82 12.68
C PHE A 77 -4.48 1.73 13.86
N ASP A 78 -3.35 2.43 13.76
CA ASP A 78 -2.91 3.44 14.72
C ASP A 78 -2.45 4.71 13.97
N TYR A 79 -1.67 5.58 14.63
CA TYR A 79 -1.19 6.82 14.04
C TYR A 79 -0.27 6.67 12.82
N SER A 80 0.23 5.46 12.53
CA SER A 80 1.20 5.21 11.45
C SER A 80 0.95 3.93 10.64
N HIS A 81 0.34 2.90 11.24
CA HIS A 81 0.19 1.60 10.61
C HIS A 81 -1.16 1.48 9.89
N PRO A 82 -1.21 0.94 8.66
CA PRO A 82 -2.47 0.68 7.98
C PRO A 82 -3.35 -0.31 8.77
N SER A 83 -4.66 -0.20 8.61
CA SER A 83 -5.63 -1.13 9.20
C SER A 83 -5.51 -2.53 8.58
N GLN A 84 -6.05 -3.54 9.25
CA GLN A 84 -6.15 -4.89 8.70
C GLN A 84 -6.84 -4.91 7.33
N ARG A 85 -7.92 -4.13 7.17
CA ARG A 85 -8.62 -3.99 5.89
C ARG A 85 -7.72 -3.39 4.81
N THR A 86 -6.97 -2.35 5.15
CA THR A 86 -6.05 -1.70 4.21
C THR A 86 -4.89 -2.62 3.82
N GLU A 87 -4.31 -3.34 4.78
CA GLU A 87 -3.28 -4.37 4.51
C GLU A 87 -3.82 -5.50 3.63
N GLN A 88 -5.07 -5.93 3.84
CA GLN A 88 -5.72 -6.91 2.97
C GLN A 88 -5.80 -6.40 1.52
N ILE A 89 -6.22 -5.15 1.31
CA ILE A 89 -6.30 -4.53 -0.02
C ILE A 89 -4.91 -4.46 -0.66
N ILE A 90 -3.87 -4.05 0.09
CA ILE A 90 -2.48 -4.04 -0.39
C ILE A 90 -2.05 -5.45 -0.81
N GLY A 91 -2.34 -6.46 0.01
CA GLY A 91 -2.04 -7.86 -0.27
C GLY A 91 -2.75 -8.38 -1.52
N GLU A 92 -4.03 -8.07 -1.70
CA GLU A 92 -4.79 -8.41 -2.91
C GLU A 92 -4.16 -7.78 -4.16
N GLN A 93 -3.79 -6.50 -4.10
CA GLN A 93 -3.12 -5.84 -5.21
C GLN A 93 -1.71 -6.40 -5.46
N PHE A 94 -0.99 -6.82 -4.41
CA PHE A 94 0.30 -7.49 -4.56
C PHE A 94 0.19 -8.82 -5.33
N LEU A 95 -0.89 -9.59 -5.13
CA LEU A 95 -1.12 -10.80 -5.93
C LEU A 95 -1.27 -10.47 -7.42
N ASP A 96 -1.98 -9.39 -7.76
CA ASP A 96 -2.09 -8.92 -9.15
C ASP A 96 -0.73 -8.43 -9.67
N VAL A 97 0.12 -7.86 -8.81
CA VAL A 97 1.50 -7.49 -9.17
C VAL A 97 2.27 -8.73 -9.58
N VAL A 98 2.25 -9.79 -8.76
CA VAL A 98 2.95 -11.06 -9.04
C VAL A 98 2.45 -11.71 -10.33
N ARG A 99 1.15 -11.60 -10.63
CA ARG A 99 0.55 -12.10 -11.88
C ARG A 99 0.93 -11.30 -13.13
N GLY A 100 1.45 -10.08 -12.97
CA GLY A 100 1.79 -9.21 -14.09
C GLY A 100 0.62 -8.36 -14.61
N GLU A 101 -0.45 -8.23 -13.83
CA GLU A 101 -1.73 -7.65 -14.28
C GLU A 101 -2.13 -6.38 -13.50
N SER A 102 -1.33 -5.97 -12.50
CA SER A 102 -1.69 -4.86 -11.62
C SER A 102 -1.56 -3.50 -12.30
N LYS A 103 -2.60 -2.67 -12.17
CA LYS A 103 -2.56 -1.25 -12.52
C LYS A 103 -1.65 -0.42 -11.61
N TRP A 104 -1.28 -0.96 -10.45
CA TRP A 104 -0.41 -0.29 -9.46
C TRP A 104 1.05 -0.72 -9.58
N ALA A 105 1.46 -1.34 -10.69
CA ALA A 105 2.86 -1.73 -10.87
C ALA A 105 3.44 -1.35 -12.23
N MET A 106 4.75 -1.13 -12.21
CA MET A 106 5.57 -1.05 -13.42
C MET A 106 6.52 -2.25 -13.46
N TYR A 107 6.63 -2.86 -14.62
CA TYR A 107 7.37 -4.10 -14.81
C TYR A 107 8.63 -3.85 -15.64
N PHE A 108 9.75 -4.44 -15.20
CA PHE A 108 11.05 -4.35 -15.85
C PHE A 108 11.68 -5.74 -15.93
N GLY A 109 12.39 -6.01 -17.03
CA GLY A 109 13.00 -7.31 -17.31
C GLY A 109 12.40 -7.97 -18.56
N GLY A 110 13.12 -8.94 -19.12
CA GLY A 110 12.69 -9.80 -20.24
C GLY A 110 12.18 -11.16 -19.77
#